data_AF-D6CRU7-F1
#
_entry.id   AF-D6CRU7-F1
#
_cell.length_a   1.000
_cell.length_b   1.000
_cell.length_c   1.000
_cell.angle_alpha   90.00
_cell.angle_beta   90.00
_cell.angle_gamma   90.00
#
_symmetry.space_group_name_H-M   'P 1'
#
loop_
_entity.id
_entity.type
_entity.pdbx_description
1 polymer ?
#
loop_
_entity_poly.entity_id
_entity_poly.type
_entity_poly.pdbx_seq_one_letter_code
_entity_poly.pdbx_strand_id
1 'polypeptide(L)'
;MQARTKTRPNATRDAGPVATGSPSPATGGATSGITVSTRNGVTAVTRNGVTNEAKLGDTPVTALHGYDDQRPLAPSRGLTTRASSLHLRDAIFERSLRLANRFRVIRTIDVAAACFPERPFKASLTAAQRAVRGMVKRGLLRRYRTDRFQTVYGLTQPGVDWLGDHGHDAASSVRRVSDMTNPEHRLWAQFLVVCSWARGLRAVTESELLHDLNANAKAGTRNGSSKAVQGYITVSVHRRGASVRKHLRPDAVAFDVEGRGVTWFEVDRSKRGSDRAADLAALVGAIGNKTADGRVLRRVVVMCKTERIERDALRIVEQLAAACNQLVLTEGRRHIRRQSDGVYEVMAAIPVKRQDGRTALIDEQVGHVIVQMLPIWLPKVRIDASNRWSTDGWFSDNCLPYRRPGNLSLWPMPGSPLVTVDDE
;
A
#
# COMPACT_ATOMS: atom_id res chain seq x y z
N MET A 1 47.20 47.26 6.75
CA MET A 1 47.67 46.66 5.48
C MET A 1 46.48 45.99 4.80
N GLN A 2 46.03 46.62 3.71
CA GLN A 2 45.19 46.17 2.58
C GLN A 2 44.00 45.20 2.79
N ALA A 3 42.81 45.78 2.64
CA ALA A 3 41.58 45.12 2.19
C ALA A 3 41.69 44.68 0.71
N ARG A 4 41.03 43.56 0.36
CA ARG A 4 40.74 43.20 -1.04
C ARG A 4 39.25 42.90 -1.21
N THR A 5 38.55 43.91 -1.70
CA THR A 5 37.29 43.82 -2.43
C THR A 5 37.52 43.10 -3.76
N LYS A 6 36.56 42.25 -4.18
CA LYS A 6 36.42 41.84 -5.59
C LYS A 6 34.96 41.99 -6.01
N THR A 7 34.79 42.92 -6.94
CA THR A 7 33.60 43.29 -7.69
C THR A 7 33.28 42.26 -8.79
N ARG A 8 31.99 42.23 -9.15
CA ARG A 8 31.30 41.49 -10.23
C ARG A 8 31.87 41.73 -11.64
N PRO A 9 31.40 40.94 -12.62
CA PRO A 9 30.81 41.56 -13.80
C PRO A 9 29.37 41.11 -14.09
N ASN A 10 28.59 42.09 -14.56
CA ASN A 10 27.29 41.98 -15.20
C ASN A 10 27.39 41.21 -16.53
N ALA A 11 26.32 40.49 -16.90
CA ALA A 11 26.03 40.16 -18.29
C ALA A 11 24.67 40.77 -18.67
N THR A 12 24.71 41.50 -19.76
CA THR A 12 23.77 42.45 -20.33
C THR A 12 22.55 41.77 -20.96
N ARG A 13 21.40 42.44 -20.85
CA ARG A 13 20.24 42.25 -21.73
C ARG A 13 20.52 42.98 -23.05
N ASP A 14 20.15 42.37 -24.17
CA ASP A 14 19.87 43.08 -25.42
C ASP A 14 18.60 42.50 -26.06
N ALA A 15 17.87 43.40 -26.73
CA ALA A 15 16.52 43.23 -27.23
C ALA A 15 16.46 43.32 -28.77
N GLY A 16 15.54 42.53 -29.36
CA GLY A 16 14.91 42.75 -30.68
C GLY A 16 15.45 41.91 -31.85
N PRO A 17 14.68 41.66 -32.93
CA PRO A 17 13.35 42.22 -33.28
C PRO A 17 12.23 41.17 -33.54
N VAL A 18 11.04 41.71 -33.80
CA VAL A 18 9.73 41.08 -34.10
C VAL A 18 9.58 40.72 -35.58
N ALA A 19 8.92 39.60 -35.90
CA ALA A 19 8.14 39.37 -37.15
C ALA A 19 7.19 38.15 -36.96
N THR A 20 5.88 38.38 -36.78
CA THR A 20 4.77 38.16 -37.74
C THR A 20 4.47 36.72 -38.17
N GLY A 21 3.25 36.24 -37.89
CA GLY A 21 2.61 35.16 -38.66
C GLY A 21 1.87 34.10 -37.84
N SER A 22 0.60 34.34 -37.52
CA SER A 22 -0.35 33.29 -37.10
C SER A 22 -0.71 32.37 -38.27
N PRO A 23 -1.03 31.09 -38.01
CA PRO A 23 -2.31 30.59 -38.52
C PRO A 23 -3.17 29.87 -37.44
N SER A 24 -4.47 30.08 -37.59
CA SER A 24 -5.58 29.52 -36.81
C SER A 24 -5.62 27.98 -36.73
N PRO A 25 -6.30 27.41 -35.72
CA PRO A 25 -6.33 25.98 -35.48
C PRO A 25 -7.27 25.25 -36.46
N ALA A 26 -6.77 24.17 -37.05
CA ALA A 26 -7.58 23.26 -37.86
C ALA A 26 -8.59 22.50 -36.97
N THR A 27 -9.87 22.79 -37.19
CA THR A 27 -11.00 21.92 -36.88
C THR A 27 -10.90 20.63 -37.69
N GLY A 28 -10.85 19.49 -37.02
CA GLY A 28 -10.88 18.17 -37.64
C GLY A 28 -11.45 17.14 -36.68
N GLY A 29 -12.78 17.02 -36.65
CA GLY A 29 -13.45 15.89 -36.01
C GLY A 29 -13.22 14.64 -36.84
N ALA A 30 -12.54 13.64 -36.28
CA ALA A 30 -12.45 12.30 -36.84
C ALA A 30 -13.26 11.35 -35.94
N THR A 31 -14.54 11.23 -36.21
CA THR A 31 -15.37 10.11 -35.77
C THR A 31 -14.89 8.85 -36.48
N SER A 32 -14.33 7.90 -35.75
CA SER A 32 -13.90 6.60 -36.29
C SER A 32 -15.14 5.73 -36.55
N GLY A 33 -15.65 5.74 -37.77
CA GLY A 33 -16.75 4.86 -38.19
C GLY A 33 -16.26 3.44 -38.45
N ILE A 34 -16.91 2.45 -37.82
CA ILE A 34 -16.85 1.04 -38.23
C ILE A 34 -18.18 0.75 -38.90
N THR A 35 -18.15 0.26 -40.14
CA THR A 35 -19.35 -0.15 -40.86
C THR A 35 -19.25 -1.65 -41.13
N VAL A 36 -20.30 -2.38 -40.74
CA VAL A 36 -20.40 -3.83 -40.95
C VAL A 36 -21.52 -4.05 -41.96
N SER A 37 -21.22 -4.79 -43.03
CA SER A 37 -22.23 -5.19 -44.03
C SER A 37 -22.20 -6.70 -44.17
N THR A 38 -23.38 -7.32 -44.17
CA THR A 38 -23.54 -8.77 -44.31
C THR A 38 -24.43 -9.04 -45.51
N ARG A 39 -23.93 -9.81 -46.48
CA ARG A 39 -24.70 -10.27 -47.63
C ARG A 39 -24.37 -11.73 -47.87
N ASN A 40 -25.39 -12.57 -48.05
CA ASN A 40 -25.28 -14.01 -48.31
C ASN A 40 -24.36 -14.77 -47.33
N GLY A 41 -24.46 -14.47 -46.04
CA GLY A 41 -23.74 -15.19 -44.99
C GLY A 41 -22.25 -14.84 -44.83
N VAL A 42 -21.73 -13.88 -45.61
CA VAL A 42 -20.36 -13.38 -45.48
C VAL A 42 -20.40 -11.97 -44.88
N THR A 43 -19.73 -11.78 -43.74
CA THR A 43 -19.62 -10.49 -43.06
C THR A 43 -18.33 -9.79 -43.45
N ALA A 44 -18.44 -8.63 -44.08
CA ALA A 44 -17.31 -7.76 -44.37
C ALA A 44 -17.24 -6.65 -43.30
N VAL A 45 -16.05 -6.48 -42.72
CA VAL A 45 -15.75 -5.39 -41.77
C VAL A 45 -14.72 -4.47 -42.41
N THR A 46 -15.12 -3.23 -42.67
CA THR A 46 -14.22 -2.20 -43.18
C THR A 46 -13.73 -1.33 -42.02
N ARG A 47 -12.42 -1.24 -41.84
CA ARG A 47 -11.80 -0.34 -40.86
C ARG A 47 -10.77 0.52 -41.57
N ASN A 48 -10.91 1.85 -41.46
CA ASN A 48 -10.02 2.83 -42.08
C ASN A 48 -9.78 2.59 -43.59
N GLY A 49 -10.84 2.24 -44.32
CA GLY A 49 -10.79 2.06 -45.78
C GLY A 49 -10.15 0.75 -46.27
N VAL A 50 -9.80 -0.18 -45.39
CA VAL A 50 -9.31 -1.52 -45.76
C VAL A 50 -10.41 -2.55 -45.56
N THR A 51 -10.78 -3.26 -46.63
CA THR A 51 -11.79 -4.33 -46.62
C THR A 51 -11.10 -5.68 -46.76
N ASN A 52 -11.28 -6.57 -45.77
CA ASN A 52 -10.82 -7.96 -45.87
C ASN A 52 -12.01 -8.84 -46.25
N GLU A 53 -11.94 -9.46 -47.44
CA GLU A 53 -12.89 -10.49 -47.87
C GLU A 53 -12.32 -11.87 -47.54
N ALA A 54 -13.06 -12.69 -46.79
CA ALA A 54 -12.70 -14.08 -46.55
C ALA A 54 -12.99 -14.90 -47.82
N LYS A 55 -11.95 -15.47 -48.43
CA LYS A 55 -12.09 -16.36 -49.61
C LYS A 55 -12.59 -17.74 -49.17
N LEU A 56 -13.55 -18.26 -49.93
CA LEU A 56 -14.09 -19.62 -49.80
C LEU A 56 -13.02 -20.62 -50.29
N GLY A 57 -12.48 -21.48 -49.41
CA GLY A 57 -11.58 -22.56 -49.86
C GLY A 57 -10.55 -23.12 -48.87
N ASP A 58 -10.35 -22.54 -47.68
CA ASP A 58 -9.38 -23.11 -46.73
C ASP A 58 -9.99 -24.19 -45.82
N THR A 59 -9.32 -25.36 -45.87
CA THR A 59 -9.50 -26.64 -45.18
C THR A 59 -10.25 -26.62 -43.83
N PRO A 60 -11.21 -27.54 -43.60
CA PRO A 60 -11.94 -27.60 -42.33
C PRO A 60 -11.01 -28.03 -41.19
N VAL A 61 -10.71 -27.11 -40.29
CA VAL A 61 -10.05 -27.42 -39.02
C VAL A 61 -11.06 -28.17 -38.15
N THR A 62 -10.80 -29.46 -37.94
CA THR A 62 -11.52 -30.34 -37.03
C THR A 62 -11.68 -29.67 -35.67
N ALA A 63 -12.93 -29.55 -35.22
CA ALA A 63 -13.25 -28.95 -33.93
C ALA A 63 -12.65 -29.77 -32.78
N LEU A 64 -11.54 -29.29 -32.22
CA LEU A 64 -11.06 -29.71 -30.91
C LEU A 64 -12.10 -29.30 -29.87
N HIS A 65 -12.86 -30.29 -29.41
CA HIS A 65 -13.65 -30.23 -28.19
C HIS A 65 -12.78 -29.72 -27.03
N GLY A 66 -13.23 -28.65 -26.35
CA GLY A 66 -12.70 -28.30 -25.02
C GLY A 66 -12.22 -26.86 -24.80
N TYR A 67 -12.63 -25.88 -25.61
CA TYR A 67 -12.52 -24.47 -25.21
C TYR A 67 -13.90 -23.91 -24.89
N ASP A 68 -14.26 -24.00 -23.62
CA ASP A 68 -15.40 -23.33 -23.01
C ASP A 68 -15.13 -21.81 -23.05
N ASP A 69 -15.50 -21.16 -24.15
CA ASP A 69 -15.39 -19.70 -24.32
C ASP A 69 -16.49 -19.01 -23.52
N GLN A 70 -16.46 -19.16 -22.19
CA GLN A 70 -17.25 -18.36 -21.27
C GLN A 70 -16.63 -16.99 -21.06
N ARG A 71 -16.45 -16.24 -22.14
CA ARG A 71 -16.30 -14.78 -22.03
C ARG A 71 -17.70 -14.20 -22.05
N PRO A 72 -18.14 -13.46 -21.02
CA PRO A 72 -19.42 -12.78 -21.05
C PRO A 72 -19.47 -11.85 -22.28
N LEU A 73 -20.38 -12.14 -23.22
CA LEU A 73 -20.64 -11.36 -24.44
C LEU A 73 -21.23 -9.96 -24.18
N ALA A 74 -21.39 -9.58 -22.91
CA ALA A 74 -21.72 -8.23 -22.47
C ALA A 74 -20.73 -7.77 -21.38
N PRO A 75 -20.22 -6.53 -21.43
CA PRO A 75 -19.45 -6.00 -20.31
C PRO A 75 -20.33 -6.03 -19.06
N SER A 76 -19.90 -6.76 -18.03
CA SER A 76 -20.60 -6.76 -16.74
C SER A 76 -20.79 -5.30 -16.33
N ARG A 77 -22.02 -4.82 -16.23
CA ARG A 77 -22.31 -3.42 -15.89
C ARG A 77 -21.83 -3.04 -14.48
N GLY A 78 -21.22 -3.96 -13.72
CA GLY A 78 -20.44 -3.69 -12.51
C GLY A 78 -21.21 -2.87 -11.47
N LEU A 79 -20.51 -2.14 -10.60
CA LEU A 79 -21.10 -1.30 -9.54
C LEU A 79 -22.18 -0.31 -10.04
N THR A 80 -22.19 0.03 -11.34
CA THR A 80 -23.23 0.90 -11.93
C THR A 80 -24.60 0.22 -12.07
N THR A 81 -24.72 -1.09 -11.82
CA THR A 81 -26.03 -1.74 -11.62
C THR A 81 -26.59 -1.52 -10.22
N ARG A 82 -25.73 -1.20 -9.24
CA ARG A 82 -26.10 -1.05 -7.84
C ARG A 82 -26.20 0.41 -7.38
N ALA A 83 -25.62 1.35 -8.12
CA ALA A 83 -25.66 2.77 -7.80
C ALA A 83 -25.55 3.65 -9.05
N SER A 84 -26.15 4.85 -8.99
CA SER A 84 -26.06 5.84 -10.08
C SER A 84 -24.60 6.30 -10.29
N SER A 85 -24.27 6.71 -11.51
CA SER A 85 -22.94 7.22 -11.84
C SER A 85 -22.55 8.47 -11.04
N LEU A 86 -23.54 9.31 -10.70
CA LEU A 86 -23.36 10.49 -9.86
C LEU A 86 -23.02 10.08 -8.42
N HIS A 87 -23.79 9.15 -7.86
CA HIS A 87 -23.58 8.65 -6.49
C HIS A 87 -22.21 7.98 -6.36
N LEU A 88 -21.83 7.12 -7.31
CA LEU A 88 -20.51 6.48 -7.32
C LEU A 88 -19.38 7.51 -7.41
N ARG A 89 -19.54 8.56 -8.22
CA ARG A 89 -18.54 9.63 -8.32
C ARG A 89 -18.36 10.33 -6.97
N ASP A 90 -19.46 10.68 -6.32
CA ASP A 90 -19.42 11.42 -5.06
C ASP A 90 -18.85 10.54 -3.93
N ALA A 91 -19.21 9.25 -3.87
CA ALA A 91 -18.59 8.27 -2.96
C ALA A 91 -17.07 8.09 -3.20
N ILE A 92 -16.65 8.04 -4.46
CA ILE A 92 -15.21 7.99 -4.82
C ILE A 92 -14.51 9.27 -4.35
N PHE A 93 -15.12 10.43 -4.56
CA PHE A 93 -14.55 11.72 -4.16
C PHE A 93 -14.44 11.80 -2.65
N GLU A 94 -15.51 11.51 -1.92
CA GLU A 94 -15.54 11.53 -0.46
C GLU A 94 -14.45 10.64 0.12
N ARG A 95 -14.41 9.37 -0.30
CA ARG A 95 -13.41 8.42 0.21
C ARG A 95 -11.97 8.86 -0.12
N SER A 96 -11.74 9.41 -1.31
CA SER A 96 -10.41 9.90 -1.71
C SER A 96 -9.99 11.16 -0.97
N LEU A 97 -10.92 12.09 -0.72
CA LEU A 97 -10.64 13.33 0.00
C LEU A 97 -10.47 13.07 1.50
N ARG A 98 -11.23 12.14 2.09
CA ARG A 98 -11.00 11.66 3.46
C ARG A 98 -9.62 11.02 3.62
N LEU A 99 -9.17 10.26 2.61
CA LEU A 99 -7.80 9.74 2.56
C LEU A 99 -6.77 10.87 2.55
N ALA A 100 -6.98 11.90 1.72
CA ALA A 100 -6.12 13.09 1.66
C ALA A 100 -6.13 13.88 2.97
N ASN A 101 -7.28 14.03 3.62
CA ASN A 101 -7.40 14.69 4.91
C ASN A 101 -6.64 13.93 6.00
N ARG A 102 -6.83 12.61 6.10
CA ARG A 102 -6.19 11.76 7.10
C ARG A 102 -4.67 11.73 6.91
N PHE A 103 -4.22 11.41 5.71
CA PHE A 103 -2.79 11.21 5.43
C PHE A 103 -2.04 12.47 5.03
N ARG A 104 -2.74 13.58 4.79
CA ARG A 104 -2.23 14.89 4.36
C ARG A 104 -1.52 14.89 2.99
N VAL A 105 -1.14 13.73 2.49
CA VAL A 105 -0.55 13.51 1.17
C VAL A 105 -1.02 12.15 0.68
N ILE A 106 -1.39 12.04 -0.60
CA ILE A 106 -1.78 10.78 -1.22
C ILE A 106 -1.20 10.66 -2.63
N ARG A 107 -1.13 9.44 -3.15
CA ARG A 107 -0.84 9.11 -4.54
C ARG A 107 -2.06 8.47 -5.18
N THR A 108 -2.02 8.34 -6.50
CA THR A 108 -3.07 7.63 -7.25
C THR A 108 -3.17 6.15 -6.87
N ILE A 109 -2.07 5.48 -6.50
CA ILE A 109 -2.12 4.08 -6.05
C ILE A 109 -2.86 3.93 -4.72
N ASP A 110 -2.77 4.93 -3.84
CA ASP A 110 -3.48 4.91 -2.56
C ASP A 110 -4.99 5.04 -2.81
N VAL A 111 -5.41 5.88 -3.76
CA VAL A 111 -6.81 5.96 -4.23
C VAL A 111 -7.26 4.65 -4.89
N ALA A 112 -6.40 4.02 -5.69
CA ALA A 112 -6.70 2.74 -6.33
C ALA A 112 -6.99 1.64 -5.31
N ALA A 113 -6.15 1.51 -4.28
CA ALA A 113 -6.36 0.55 -3.21
C ALA A 113 -7.55 0.91 -2.30
N ALA A 114 -7.80 2.20 -2.08
CA ALA A 114 -8.91 2.63 -1.22
C ALA A 114 -10.28 2.47 -1.89
N CYS A 115 -10.40 2.71 -3.19
CA CYS A 115 -11.69 2.82 -3.89
C CYS A 115 -11.97 1.66 -4.85
N PHE A 116 -10.95 0.99 -5.37
CA PHE A 116 -11.09 -0.04 -6.40
C PHE A 116 -10.24 -1.30 -6.13
N PRO A 117 -10.12 -1.79 -4.88
CA PRO A 117 -9.26 -2.92 -4.57
C PRO A 117 -9.76 -4.25 -5.17
N GLU A 118 -11.05 -4.32 -5.51
CA GLU A 118 -11.70 -5.51 -6.09
C GLU A 118 -11.28 -5.77 -7.55
N ARG A 119 -10.70 -4.76 -8.22
CA ARG A 119 -10.36 -4.84 -9.64
C ARG A 119 -8.91 -5.27 -9.85
N PRO A 120 -8.58 -5.85 -11.02
CA PRO A 120 -7.19 -5.99 -11.45
C PRO A 120 -6.47 -4.64 -11.47
N PHE A 121 -5.18 -4.63 -11.16
CA PHE A 121 -4.40 -3.41 -10.91
C PHE A 121 -4.56 -2.34 -12.01
N LYS A 122 -4.47 -2.74 -13.29
CA LYS A 122 -4.60 -1.81 -14.43
C LYS A 122 -5.96 -1.10 -14.43
N ALA A 123 -7.04 -1.82 -14.12
CA ALA A 123 -8.39 -1.29 -14.05
C ALA A 123 -8.56 -0.37 -12.83
N SER A 124 -8.05 -0.77 -11.66
CA SER A 124 -8.03 0.04 -10.45
C SER A 124 -7.28 1.35 -10.66
N LEU A 125 -6.07 1.29 -11.22
CA LEU A 125 -5.23 2.45 -11.47
C LEU A 125 -5.86 3.40 -12.49
N THR A 126 -6.47 2.88 -13.56
CA THR A 126 -7.17 3.71 -14.56
C THR A 126 -8.35 4.46 -13.93
N ALA A 127 -9.17 3.77 -13.13
CA ALA A 127 -10.30 4.39 -12.43
C ALA A 127 -9.83 5.47 -11.45
N ALA A 128 -8.79 5.18 -10.66
CA ALA A 128 -8.19 6.13 -9.73
C ALA A 128 -7.59 7.36 -10.46
N GLN A 129 -6.91 7.16 -11.58
CA GLN A 129 -6.38 8.27 -12.39
C GLN A 129 -7.49 9.20 -12.89
N ARG A 130 -8.61 8.64 -13.36
CA ARG A 130 -9.78 9.43 -13.80
C ARG A 130 -10.38 10.22 -12.63
N ALA A 131 -10.59 9.58 -11.49
CA ALA A 131 -11.12 10.23 -10.28
C ALA A 131 -10.23 11.39 -9.82
N VAL A 132 -8.92 11.15 -9.70
CA VAL A 132 -7.96 12.17 -9.26
C VAL A 132 -7.86 13.33 -10.25
N ARG A 133 -7.88 13.07 -11.57
CA ARG A 133 -7.94 14.15 -12.57
C ARG A 133 -9.21 14.98 -12.43
N GLY A 134 -10.36 14.35 -12.15
CA GLY A 134 -11.62 15.04 -11.90
C GLY A 134 -11.55 15.95 -10.67
N MET A 135 -11.03 15.46 -9.55
CA MET A 135 -10.85 16.24 -8.32
C MET A 135 -9.85 17.39 -8.50
N VAL A 136 -8.76 17.19 -9.26
CA VAL A 136 -7.80 18.25 -9.59
C VAL A 136 -8.43 19.31 -10.48
N LYS A 137 -9.20 18.90 -11.52
CA LYS A 137 -9.90 19.85 -12.41
C LYS A 137 -10.90 20.72 -11.64
N ARG A 138 -11.53 20.16 -10.60
CA ARG A 138 -12.45 20.87 -9.69
C ARG A 138 -11.75 21.65 -8.58
N GLY A 139 -10.41 21.63 -8.52
CA GLY A 139 -9.65 22.35 -7.50
C GLY A 139 -9.71 21.75 -6.10
N LEU A 140 -10.26 20.53 -5.91
CA LEU A 140 -10.37 19.85 -4.61
C LEU A 140 -9.03 19.24 -4.15
N LEU A 141 -8.18 18.89 -5.12
CA LEU A 141 -6.83 18.40 -4.89
C LEU A 141 -5.84 19.24 -5.69
N ARG A 142 -4.65 19.46 -5.12
CA ARG A 142 -3.52 20.07 -5.83
C ARG A 142 -2.45 19.03 -6.10
N ARG A 143 -1.99 18.97 -7.36
CA ARG A 143 -0.93 18.06 -7.81
C ARG A 143 0.46 18.65 -7.55
N TYR A 144 1.36 17.83 -7.04
CA TYR A 144 2.78 18.14 -6.87
C TYR A 144 3.69 17.04 -7.45
N ARG A 145 4.92 17.43 -7.79
CA ARG A 145 6.02 16.54 -8.17
C ARG A 145 7.06 16.61 -7.07
N THR A 146 7.44 15.47 -6.50
CA THR A 146 8.56 15.40 -5.55
C THR A 146 9.90 15.49 -6.30
N ASP A 147 10.99 15.69 -5.55
CA ASP A 147 12.37 15.65 -6.04
C ASP A 147 12.73 14.33 -6.75
N ARG A 148 12.09 13.21 -6.34
CA ARG A 148 12.18 11.88 -6.95
C ARG A 148 11.15 11.63 -8.05
N PHE A 149 10.58 12.70 -8.62
CA PHE A 149 9.61 12.67 -9.71
C PHE A 149 8.34 11.86 -9.43
N GLN A 150 8.01 11.62 -8.16
CA GLN A 150 6.73 11.00 -7.79
C GLN A 150 5.63 12.06 -7.86
N THR A 151 4.45 11.67 -8.35
CA THR A 151 3.26 12.55 -8.32
C THR A 151 2.49 12.29 -7.04
N VAL A 152 2.30 13.35 -6.26
CA VAL A 152 1.52 13.33 -5.02
C VAL A 152 0.45 14.43 -5.05
N TYR A 153 -0.55 14.31 -4.19
CA TYR A 153 -1.67 15.24 -4.11
C TYR A 153 -1.89 15.69 -2.66
N GLY A 154 -2.15 16.99 -2.50
CA GLY A 154 -2.57 17.60 -1.24
C GLY A 154 -4.02 18.09 -1.32
N LEU A 155 -4.71 18.09 -0.17
CA LEU A 155 -6.06 18.61 -0.02
C LEU A 155 -6.03 20.14 -0.02
N THR A 156 -6.85 20.76 -0.85
CA THR A 156 -6.97 22.22 -0.96
C THR A 156 -8.07 22.76 -0.05
N GLN A 157 -8.19 24.09 0.09
CA GLN A 157 -9.32 24.67 0.82
C GLN A 157 -10.69 24.31 0.20
N PRO A 158 -10.90 24.42 -1.13
CA PRO A 158 -12.15 23.91 -1.73
C PRO A 158 -12.43 22.43 -1.46
N GLY A 159 -11.38 21.61 -1.33
CA GLY A 159 -11.53 20.20 -0.94
C GLY A 159 -11.93 20.01 0.53
N VAL A 160 -11.47 20.91 1.42
CA VAL A 160 -11.91 20.98 2.82
C VAL A 160 -13.38 21.38 2.90
N ASP A 161 -13.75 22.45 2.18
CA ASP A 161 -15.13 22.96 2.18
C ASP A 161 -16.08 21.88 1.64
N TRP A 162 -15.69 21.20 0.54
CA TRP A 162 -16.44 20.07 0.01
C TRP A 162 -16.60 18.93 1.02
N LEU A 163 -15.57 18.61 1.81
CA LEU A 163 -15.68 17.60 2.88
C LEU A 163 -16.60 18.07 4.01
N GLY A 164 -16.57 19.37 4.35
CA GLY A 164 -17.46 19.99 5.33
C GLY A 164 -18.93 19.89 4.91
N ASP A 165 -19.23 20.17 3.64
CA ASP A 165 -20.58 19.99 3.06
C ASP A 165 -21.07 18.53 3.14
N HIS A 166 -20.15 17.57 3.25
CA HIS A 166 -20.43 16.14 3.40
C HIS A 166 -20.25 15.65 4.86
N GLY A 167 -20.18 16.55 5.83
CA GLY A 167 -20.17 16.23 7.27
C GLY A 167 -18.82 15.78 7.84
N HIS A 168 -17.70 16.07 7.16
CA HIS A 168 -16.36 15.70 7.62
C HIS A 168 -15.54 16.92 8.02
N ASP A 169 -14.99 16.91 9.23
CA ASP A 169 -13.99 17.90 9.63
C ASP A 169 -12.65 17.64 8.92
N ALA A 170 -12.11 18.69 8.29
CA ALA A 170 -10.95 18.59 7.43
C ALA A 170 -10.07 19.84 7.49
N ALA A 171 -8.79 19.65 7.13
CA ALA A 171 -7.87 20.76 7.02
C ALA A 171 -6.95 20.63 5.81
N SER A 172 -6.68 21.76 5.16
CA SER A 172 -5.86 21.86 3.96
C SER A 172 -4.44 21.37 4.23
N SER A 173 -3.86 20.69 3.23
CA SER A 173 -2.52 20.13 3.32
C SER A 173 -1.55 20.61 2.24
N VAL A 174 -1.98 21.54 1.37
CA VAL A 174 -1.20 22.12 0.27
C VAL A 174 0.19 22.57 0.70
N ARG A 175 0.30 23.41 1.73
CA ARG A 175 1.60 23.91 2.23
C ARG A 175 2.51 22.79 2.72
N ARG A 176 1.93 21.80 3.42
CA ARG A 176 2.69 20.65 3.89
C ARG A 176 3.24 19.83 2.73
N VAL A 177 2.47 19.68 1.65
CA VAL A 177 2.89 18.90 0.47
C VAL A 177 3.90 19.66 -0.38
N SER A 178 3.80 21.00 -0.50
CA SER A 178 4.78 21.80 -1.24
C SER A 178 6.18 21.74 -0.61
N ASP A 179 6.24 21.67 0.72
CA ASP A 179 7.50 21.73 1.46
C ASP A 179 8.15 20.34 1.62
N MET A 180 7.53 19.29 1.07
CA MET A 180 8.01 17.91 1.20
C MET A 180 9.12 17.59 0.21
N THR A 181 10.28 17.19 0.75
CA THR A 181 11.43 16.72 -0.05
C THR A 181 11.30 15.23 -0.37
N ASN A 182 11.44 14.33 0.61
CA ASN A 182 11.39 12.88 0.36
C ASN A 182 10.36 12.14 1.23
N PRO A 183 9.11 11.97 0.75
CA PRO A 183 8.03 11.37 1.54
C PRO A 183 7.89 9.86 1.38
N GLU A 184 8.80 9.21 0.65
CA GLU A 184 8.62 7.84 0.17
C GLU A 184 8.34 6.82 1.28
N HIS A 185 9.07 6.91 2.40
CA HIS A 185 8.91 6.03 3.56
C HIS A 185 7.48 6.09 4.09
N ARG A 186 7.01 7.33 4.35
CA ARG A 186 5.67 7.62 4.83
C ARG A 186 4.60 7.13 3.85
N LEU A 187 4.81 7.34 2.55
CA LEU A 187 3.86 6.93 1.52
C LEU A 187 3.68 5.40 1.47
N TRP A 188 4.73 4.62 1.71
CA TRP A 188 4.62 3.17 1.80
C TRP A 188 3.92 2.72 3.09
N ALA A 189 4.24 3.32 4.24
CA ALA A 189 3.54 3.02 5.49
C ALA A 189 2.03 3.29 5.36
N GLN A 190 1.66 4.42 4.77
CA GLN A 190 0.26 4.77 4.48
C GLN A 190 -0.39 3.77 3.53
N PHE A 191 0.31 3.36 2.48
CA PHE A 191 -0.21 2.37 1.52
C PHE A 191 -0.50 1.02 2.17
N LEU A 192 0.35 0.55 3.08
CA LEU A 192 0.12 -0.69 3.84
C LEU A 192 -1.12 -0.58 4.74
N VAL A 193 -1.36 0.58 5.33
CA VAL A 193 -2.59 0.86 6.08
C VAL A 193 -3.82 0.77 5.15
N VAL A 194 -3.79 1.40 3.98
CA VAL A 194 -4.90 1.32 3.00
C VAL A 194 -5.12 -0.11 2.52
N CYS A 195 -4.04 -0.86 2.24
CA CYS A 195 -4.15 -2.26 1.84
C CYS A 195 -4.75 -3.14 2.94
N SER A 196 -4.46 -2.82 4.20
CA SER A 196 -5.05 -3.51 5.34
C SER A 196 -6.56 -3.22 5.43
N TRP A 197 -7.00 -1.98 5.23
CA TRP A 197 -8.42 -1.63 5.17
C TRP A 197 -9.15 -2.33 4.02
N ALA A 198 -8.52 -2.44 2.86
CA ALA A 198 -9.07 -3.16 1.71
C ALA A 198 -9.29 -4.67 2.02
N ARG A 199 -8.58 -5.23 3.00
CA ARG A 199 -8.78 -6.59 3.52
C ARG A 199 -9.68 -6.64 4.77
N GLY A 200 -10.37 -5.55 5.11
CA GLY A 200 -11.27 -5.50 6.25
C GLY A 200 -10.57 -5.38 7.62
N LEU A 201 -9.26 -5.13 7.65
CA LEU A 201 -8.53 -4.95 8.91
C LEU A 201 -8.63 -3.51 9.38
N ARG A 202 -8.73 -3.30 10.70
CA ARG A 202 -8.40 -1.99 11.27
C ARG A 202 -6.89 -1.79 11.18
N ALA A 203 -6.45 -0.63 10.71
CA ALA A 203 -5.03 -0.29 10.63
C ALA A 203 -4.77 1.21 10.82
N VAL A 204 -3.60 1.54 11.37
CA VAL A 204 -3.17 2.91 11.64
C VAL A 204 -1.67 3.07 11.38
N THR A 205 -1.24 4.30 11.14
CA THR A 205 0.20 4.67 11.03
C THR A 205 0.86 4.84 12.41
N GLU A 206 2.19 4.95 12.46
CA GLU A 206 2.93 5.25 13.70
C GLU A 206 2.33 6.42 14.49
N SER A 207 2.13 7.57 13.82
CA SER A 207 1.70 8.80 14.48
C SER A 207 0.29 8.69 15.05
N GLU A 208 -0.61 8.00 14.34
CA GLU A 208 -1.96 7.71 14.80
C GLU A 208 -1.94 6.75 15.99
N LEU A 209 -1.14 5.69 15.92
CA LEU A 209 -0.97 4.74 17.03
C LEU A 209 -0.50 5.44 18.31
N LEU A 210 0.55 6.29 18.21
CA LEU A 210 1.06 7.01 19.37
C LEU A 210 0.05 8.01 19.92
N HIS A 211 -0.72 8.66 19.06
CA HIS A 211 -1.79 9.55 19.49
C HIS A 211 -2.84 8.79 20.29
N ASP A 212 -3.33 7.66 19.76
CA ASP A 212 -4.34 6.83 20.42
C ASP A 212 -3.86 6.26 21.76
N LEU A 213 -2.62 5.76 21.82
CA LEU A 213 -2.02 5.25 23.06
C LEU A 213 -1.93 6.33 24.14
N ASN A 214 -1.54 7.55 23.76
CA ASN A 214 -1.41 8.66 24.71
C ASN A 214 -2.77 9.27 25.09
N ALA A 215 -3.77 9.25 24.21
CA ALA A 215 -5.13 9.65 24.53
C ALA A 215 -5.74 8.70 25.60
N ASN A 216 -5.57 7.39 25.41
CA ASN A 216 -6.04 6.38 26.36
C ASN A 216 -5.29 6.42 27.70
N ALA A 217 -3.98 6.68 27.67
CA ALA A 217 -3.18 6.81 28.89
C ALA A 217 -3.66 8.00 29.76
N LYS A 218 -4.00 9.13 29.14
CA LYS A 218 -4.55 10.31 29.84
C LYS A 218 -5.92 10.01 30.48
N ALA A 219 -6.79 9.30 29.77
CA ALA A 219 -8.12 8.95 30.27
C ALA A 219 -8.09 7.97 31.47
N GLY A 220 -7.06 7.12 31.56
CA GLY A 220 -6.91 6.12 32.63
C GLY A 220 -6.35 6.65 33.96
N THR A 221 -5.77 7.85 33.99
CA THR A 221 -5.17 8.42 35.21
C THR A 221 -6.01 9.56 35.79
N ARG A 222 -6.65 9.32 36.94
CA ARG A 222 -7.37 10.37 37.71
C ARG A 222 -6.44 11.45 38.29
N ASN A 223 -5.12 11.22 38.34
CA ASN A 223 -4.12 12.11 38.94
C ASN A 223 -3.00 12.57 37.98
N GLY A 224 -3.34 12.88 36.72
CA GLY A 224 -2.57 13.81 35.86
C GLY A 224 -1.12 13.48 35.47
N SER A 225 -0.53 12.34 35.87
CA SER A 225 0.90 12.06 35.66
C SER A 225 1.22 10.74 34.94
N SER A 226 0.40 10.32 33.96
CA SER A 226 0.82 9.21 33.08
C SER A 226 2.00 9.68 32.21
N LYS A 227 3.19 9.08 32.36
CA LYS A 227 4.31 9.30 31.46
C LYS A 227 3.88 8.95 30.03
N ALA A 228 4.16 9.85 29.07
CA ALA A 228 3.80 9.65 27.68
C ALA A 228 4.37 8.34 27.13
N VAL A 229 3.53 7.53 26.49
CA VAL A 229 3.89 6.26 25.87
C VAL A 229 4.87 6.52 24.73
N GLN A 230 6.09 6.01 24.87
CA GLN A 230 7.21 6.27 23.95
C GLN A 230 7.34 5.25 22.82
N GLY A 231 6.58 4.15 22.83
CA GLY A 231 6.59 3.15 21.78
C GLY A 231 5.58 2.05 22.04
N TYR A 232 5.41 1.17 21.07
CA TYR A 232 4.37 0.16 21.10
C TYR A 232 4.80 -1.14 21.77
N ILE A 233 6.10 -1.45 21.71
CA ILE A 233 6.70 -2.56 22.44
C ILE A 233 8.02 -2.13 23.05
N THR A 234 8.32 -2.65 24.25
CA THR A 234 9.60 -2.47 24.91
C THR A 234 10.40 -3.75 24.79
N VAL A 235 11.63 -3.64 24.29
CA VAL A 235 12.54 -4.76 24.10
C VAL A 235 13.89 -4.50 24.75
N SER A 236 14.62 -5.56 25.04
CA SER A 236 16.01 -5.50 25.48
C SER A 236 16.91 -5.74 24.27
N VAL A 237 17.74 -4.74 23.94
CA VAL A 237 18.67 -4.82 22.80
C VAL A 237 20.09 -4.94 23.35
N HIS A 238 20.78 -6.02 22.99
CA HIS A 238 22.18 -6.21 23.36
C HIS A 238 23.08 -5.36 22.46
N ARG A 239 23.90 -4.49 23.07
CA ARG A 239 24.83 -3.58 22.40
C ARG A 239 26.14 -3.54 23.17
N ARG A 240 27.27 -3.82 22.49
CA ARG A 240 28.63 -3.64 23.03
C ARG A 240 28.80 -4.20 24.47
N GLY A 241 28.25 -5.38 24.74
CA GLY A 241 28.33 -6.05 26.06
C GLY A 241 27.28 -5.63 27.09
N ALA A 242 26.40 -4.67 26.79
CA ALA A 242 25.32 -4.24 27.68
C ALA A 242 23.93 -4.46 27.05
N SER A 243 22.95 -4.80 27.89
CA SER A 243 21.54 -4.85 27.49
C SER A 243 20.87 -3.50 27.73
N VAL A 244 20.34 -2.87 26.67
CA VAL A 244 19.66 -1.58 26.75
C VAL A 244 18.18 -1.78 26.46
N ARG A 245 17.33 -1.30 27.36
CA ARG A 245 15.89 -1.23 27.11
C ARG A 245 15.57 -0.18 26.06
N LYS A 246 14.81 -0.56 25.05
CA LYS A 246 14.40 0.32 23.95
C LYS A 246 12.90 0.23 23.70
N HIS A 247 12.29 1.37 23.42
CA HIS A 247 10.91 1.45 22.94
C HIS A 247 10.92 1.46 21.42
N LEU A 248 10.32 0.43 20.81
CA LEU A 248 10.19 0.35 19.35
C LEU A 248 8.83 0.85 18.91
N ARG A 249 8.76 1.32 17.66
CA ARG A 249 7.56 1.90 17.06
C ARG A 249 7.39 1.33 15.64
N PRO A 250 6.18 0.89 15.26
CA PRO A 250 5.93 0.42 13.91
C PRO A 250 5.77 1.60 12.96
N ASP A 251 6.13 1.43 11.70
CA ASP A 251 5.74 2.38 10.65
C ASP A 251 4.21 2.38 10.44
N ALA A 252 3.62 1.19 10.50
CA ALA A 252 2.18 0.96 10.50
C ALA A 252 1.82 -0.31 11.30
N VAL A 253 0.60 -0.35 11.81
CA VAL A 253 0.06 -1.53 12.51
C VAL A 253 -1.32 -1.87 11.98
N ALA A 254 -1.57 -3.16 11.77
CA ALA A 254 -2.91 -3.69 11.55
C ALA A 254 -3.33 -4.56 12.73
N PHE A 255 -4.62 -4.52 13.04
CA PHE A 255 -5.24 -5.25 14.14
C PHE A 255 -6.06 -6.39 13.56
N ASP A 256 -5.86 -7.59 14.10
CA ASP A 256 -6.62 -8.77 13.70
C ASP A 256 -8.10 -8.60 14.09
N VAL A 257 -9.01 -9.19 13.30
CA VAL A 257 -10.46 -8.97 13.40
C VAL A 257 -11.00 -9.51 14.75
N GLU A 258 -10.36 -10.55 15.30
CA GLU A 258 -10.65 -11.08 16.65
C GLU A 258 -10.03 -10.26 17.80
N GLY A 259 -9.39 -9.12 17.51
CA GLY A 259 -8.90 -8.17 18.52
C GLY A 259 -7.74 -8.64 19.42
N ARG A 260 -7.31 -9.90 19.32
CA ARG A 260 -6.29 -10.49 20.21
C ARG A 260 -4.85 -10.38 19.72
N GLY A 261 -4.64 -10.01 18.46
CA GLY A 261 -3.32 -9.95 17.83
C GLY A 261 -3.09 -8.69 17.00
N VAL A 262 -1.82 -8.32 16.83
CA VAL A 262 -1.40 -7.26 15.91
C VAL A 262 -0.35 -7.73 14.93
N THR A 263 -0.40 -7.12 13.74
CA THR A 263 0.62 -7.21 12.71
C THR A 263 1.37 -5.88 12.66
N TRP A 264 2.68 -5.96 12.92
CA TRP A 264 3.62 -4.85 12.84
C TRP A 264 4.19 -4.75 11.44
N PHE A 265 4.19 -3.56 10.84
CA PHE A 265 4.84 -3.30 9.56
C PHE A 265 6.10 -2.43 9.74
N GLU A 266 7.20 -2.86 9.13
CA GLU A 266 8.45 -2.12 8.98
C GLU A 266 8.72 -1.89 7.49
N VAL A 267 8.81 -0.64 7.06
CA VAL A 267 9.22 -0.27 5.71
C VAL A 267 10.73 -0.08 5.69
N ASP A 268 11.44 -0.97 5.01
CA ASP A 268 12.89 -0.88 4.91
C ASP A 268 13.35 -0.44 3.52
N ARG A 269 13.86 0.80 3.46
CA ARG A 269 14.26 1.47 2.22
C ARG A 269 15.75 1.79 2.12
N SER A 270 16.51 1.49 3.16
CA SER A 270 17.94 1.78 3.23
C SER A 270 18.68 0.63 3.91
N LYS A 271 19.99 0.55 3.72
CA LYS A 271 20.81 -0.41 4.47
C LYS A 271 20.60 -0.19 5.99
N ARG A 272 20.34 -1.28 6.73
CA ARG A 272 20.34 -1.25 8.19
C ARG A 272 21.77 -1.08 8.69
N GLY A 273 22.01 -0.05 9.51
CA GLY A 273 23.18 -0.03 10.39
C GLY A 273 23.06 -1.13 11.45
N SER A 274 24.15 -1.42 12.16
CA SER A 274 24.18 -2.40 13.25
C SER A 274 23.03 -2.24 14.24
N ASP A 275 22.70 -0.99 14.57
CA ASP A 275 21.63 -0.63 15.48
C ASP A 275 20.25 -1.07 14.98
N ARG A 276 19.94 -0.82 13.70
CA ARG A 276 18.64 -1.20 13.11
C ARG A 276 18.53 -2.71 12.90
N ALA A 277 19.66 -3.42 12.80
CA ALA A 277 19.69 -4.88 12.75
C ALA A 277 19.41 -5.48 14.13
N ALA A 278 20.04 -4.96 15.18
CA ALA A 278 19.78 -5.37 16.56
C ALA A 278 18.33 -5.07 16.98
N ASP A 279 17.77 -3.93 16.56
CA ASP A 279 16.36 -3.60 16.79
C ASP A 279 15.42 -4.61 16.12
N LEU A 280 15.71 -5.03 14.87
CA LEU A 280 14.90 -6.03 14.17
C LEU A 280 14.97 -7.40 14.88
N ALA A 281 16.17 -7.85 15.26
CA ALA A 281 16.32 -9.11 15.99
C ALA A 281 15.56 -9.10 17.32
N ALA A 282 15.66 -7.99 18.07
CA ALA A 282 14.93 -7.82 19.33
C ALA A 282 13.40 -7.77 19.12
N LEU A 283 12.93 -7.13 18.04
CA LEU A 283 11.52 -7.12 17.66
C LEU A 283 11.00 -8.52 17.32
N VAL A 284 11.76 -9.30 16.55
CA VAL A 284 11.42 -10.70 16.23
C VAL A 284 11.34 -11.55 17.49
N GLY A 285 12.32 -11.42 18.40
CA GLY A 285 12.30 -12.14 19.68
C GLY A 285 11.11 -11.78 20.59
N ALA A 286 10.51 -10.59 20.38
CA ALA A 286 9.36 -10.11 21.12
C ALA A 286 8.00 -10.59 20.55
N ILE A 287 7.98 -11.33 19.44
CA ILE A 287 6.75 -11.96 18.93
C ILE A 287 6.18 -12.89 20.01
N GLY A 288 4.88 -12.81 20.25
CA GLY A 288 4.17 -13.46 21.36
C GLY A 288 4.02 -12.58 22.60
N ASN A 289 4.75 -11.47 22.72
CA ASN A 289 4.63 -10.58 23.85
C ASN A 289 3.46 -9.60 23.71
N LYS A 290 3.04 -9.04 24.85
CA LYS A 290 2.02 -8.00 24.93
C LYS A 290 2.58 -6.64 24.52
N THR A 291 1.80 -5.87 23.76
CA THR A 291 2.07 -4.49 23.35
C THR A 291 1.54 -3.50 24.39
N ALA A 292 1.82 -2.20 24.18
CA ALA A 292 1.45 -1.13 25.11
C ALA A 292 -0.06 -1.01 25.40
N ASP A 293 -0.91 -1.56 24.52
CA ASP A 293 -2.36 -1.63 24.64
C ASP A 293 -2.88 -3.03 25.02
N GLY A 294 -2.00 -3.94 25.46
CA GLY A 294 -2.34 -5.30 25.91
C GLY A 294 -2.64 -6.31 24.81
N ARG A 295 -2.49 -5.95 23.53
CA ARG A 295 -2.62 -6.90 22.40
C ARG A 295 -1.35 -7.73 22.24
N VAL A 296 -1.44 -8.90 21.60
CA VAL A 296 -0.25 -9.75 21.37
C VAL A 296 0.39 -9.39 20.04
N LEU A 297 1.71 -9.17 20.01
CA LEU A 297 2.46 -9.08 18.76
C LEU A 297 2.47 -10.45 18.09
N ARG A 298 1.65 -10.64 17.05
CA ARG A 298 1.52 -11.93 16.35
C ARG A 298 2.37 -12.00 15.10
N ARG A 299 2.61 -10.88 14.44
CA ARG A 299 3.30 -10.85 13.15
C ARG A 299 4.20 -9.63 13.05
N VAL A 300 5.41 -9.82 12.54
CA VAL A 300 6.31 -8.75 12.12
C VAL A 300 6.53 -8.89 10.62
N VAL A 301 6.16 -7.86 9.88
CA VAL A 301 6.25 -7.80 8.42
C VAL A 301 7.29 -6.75 8.04
N VAL A 302 8.38 -7.18 7.42
CA VAL A 302 9.44 -6.32 6.91
C VAL A 302 9.28 -6.16 5.40
N MET A 303 8.91 -4.96 4.99
CA MET A 303 8.65 -4.56 3.62
C MET A 303 9.90 -3.94 2.99
N CYS A 304 10.59 -4.70 2.16
CA CYS A 304 11.91 -4.35 1.63
C CYS A 304 11.80 -3.64 0.27
N LYS A 305 12.50 -2.52 0.11
CA LYS A 305 12.49 -1.76 -1.14
C LYS A 305 13.35 -2.39 -2.24
N THR A 306 14.42 -3.11 -1.89
CA THR A 306 15.36 -3.71 -2.84
C THR A 306 15.74 -5.11 -2.39
N GLU A 307 16.10 -5.99 -3.34
CA GLU A 307 16.57 -7.36 -3.06
C GLU A 307 17.79 -7.38 -2.14
N ARG A 308 18.63 -6.35 -2.19
CA ARG A 308 19.75 -6.21 -1.26
C ARG A 308 19.26 -6.05 0.18
N ILE A 309 18.26 -5.19 0.40
CA ILE A 309 17.68 -4.94 1.72
C ILE A 309 16.94 -6.20 2.20
N GLU A 310 16.23 -6.89 1.31
CA GLU A 310 15.57 -8.16 1.60
C GLU A 310 16.58 -9.22 2.07
N ARG A 311 17.66 -9.44 1.31
CA ARG A 311 18.74 -10.36 1.71
C ARG A 311 19.36 -9.99 3.06
N ASP A 312 19.56 -8.70 3.33
CA ASP A 312 20.08 -8.24 4.62
C ASP A 312 19.09 -8.54 5.77
N ALA A 313 17.78 -8.36 5.56
CA ALA A 313 16.75 -8.66 6.55
C ALA A 313 16.61 -10.18 6.79
N LEU A 314 16.61 -10.98 5.72
CA LEU A 314 16.62 -12.46 5.81
C LEU A 314 17.82 -12.95 6.61
N ARG A 315 19.02 -12.45 6.31
CA ARG A 315 20.24 -12.80 7.04
C ARG A 315 20.13 -12.52 8.54
N ILE A 316 19.49 -11.42 8.95
CA ILE A 316 19.28 -11.10 10.37
C ILE A 316 18.35 -12.14 11.02
N VAL A 317 17.26 -12.50 10.34
CA VAL A 317 16.29 -13.49 10.84
C VAL A 317 16.94 -14.87 10.93
N GLU A 318 17.72 -15.27 9.92
CA GLU A 318 18.43 -16.55 9.89
C GLU A 318 19.51 -16.64 10.97
N GLN A 319 20.27 -15.57 11.20
CA GLN A 319 21.26 -15.50 12.28
C GLN A 319 20.58 -15.62 13.66
N LEU A 320 19.44 -14.95 13.85
CA LEU A 320 18.66 -15.08 15.07
C LEU A 320 18.09 -16.49 15.24
N ALA A 321 17.59 -17.10 14.16
CA ALA A 321 17.08 -18.46 14.17
C ALA A 321 18.18 -19.45 14.57
N ALA A 322 19.38 -19.35 13.98
CA ALA A 322 20.51 -20.19 14.35
C ALA A 322 20.85 -20.07 15.84
N ALA A 323 20.90 -18.85 16.38
CA ALA A 323 21.18 -18.62 17.80
C ALA A 323 20.08 -19.17 18.72
N CYS A 324 18.80 -18.91 18.41
CA CYS A 324 17.66 -19.39 19.20
C CYS A 324 17.51 -20.92 19.16
N ASN A 325 17.82 -21.54 18.02
CA ASN A 325 17.63 -22.97 17.80
C ASN A 325 18.71 -23.82 18.48
N GLN A 326 19.86 -23.25 18.83
CA GLN A 326 20.92 -23.91 19.60
C GLN A 326 20.64 -23.99 21.12
N LEU A 327 19.71 -23.19 21.64
CA LEU A 327 19.40 -23.18 23.07
C LEU A 327 18.80 -24.52 23.53
N VAL A 328 18.90 -24.84 24.82
CA VAL A 328 18.18 -25.97 25.42
C VAL A 328 16.72 -25.57 25.68
N LEU A 329 15.79 -26.53 25.69
CA LEU A 329 14.39 -26.27 25.99
C LEU A 329 14.23 -25.76 27.44
N THR A 330 13.95 -24.46 27.58
CA THR A 330 13.65 -23.78 28.83
C THR A 330 12.41 -22.91 28.63
N GLU A 331 11.69 -22.58 29.71
CA GLU A 331 10.49 -21.75 29.63
C GLU A 331 10.78 -20.40 28.95
N GLY A 332 9.90 -19.97 28.04
CA GLY A 332 10.03 -18.70 27.32
C GLY A 332 11.09 -18.70 26.22
N ARG A 333 11.82 -19.81 26.03
CA ARG A 333 12.74 -19.99 24.91
C ARG A 333 12.01 -19.74 23.59
N ARG A 334 12.67 -19.02 22.68
CA ARG A 334 12.24 -18.89 21.28
C ARG A 334 12.88 -19.96 20.41
N HIS A 335 12.12 -20.45 19.45
CA HIS A 335 12.60 -21.31 18.37
C HIS A 335 11.99 -20.81 17.06
N ILE A 336 12.81 -20.65 16.02
CA ILE A 336 12.39 -20.01 14.76
C ILE A 336 12.58 -21.01 13.63
N ARG A 337 11.50 -21.30 12.89
CA ARG A 337 11.50 -22.26 11.78
C ARG A 337 11.16 -21.54 10.48
N ARG A 338 11.94 -21.81 9.43
CA ARG A 338 11.58 -21.34 8.08
C ARG A 338 10.40 -22.17 7.57
N GLN A 339 9.31 -21.51 7.20
CA GLN A 339 8.13 -22.15 6.64
C GLN A 339 8.18 -22.14 5.11
N SER A 340 8.49 -20.99 4.53
CA SER A 340 8.64 -20.80 3.09
C SER A 340 9.63 -19.67 2.81
N ASP A 341 9.78 -19.31 1.54
CA ASP A 341 10.61 -18.15 1.21
C ASP A 341 10.05 -16.88 1.84
N GLY A 342 10.91 -16.14 2.52
CA GLY A 342 10.55 -14.93 3.28
C GLY A 342 9.68 -15.14 4.53
N VAL A 343 9.24 -16.36 4.87
CA VAL A 343 8.29 -16.59 5.97
C VAL A 343 8.86 -17.53 7.02
N TYR A 344 8.82 -17.08 8.27
CA TYR A 344 9.33 -17.81 9.43
C TYR A 344 8.26 -17.90 10.52
N GLU A 345 8.08 -19.09 11.07
CA GLU A 345 7.28 -19.34 12.26
C GLU A 345 8.14 -19.09 13.51
N VAL A 346 7.55 -18.43 14.49
CA VAL A 346 8.15 -18.21 15.81
C VAL A 346 7.39 -19.04 16.82
N MET A 347 8.12 -19.98 17.42
CA MET A 347 7.67 -20.89 18.47
C MET A 347 8.17 -20.42 19.82
N ALA A 348 7.42 -20.74 20.87
CA ALA A 348 7.76 -20.48 22.25
C ALA A 348 7.57 -21.73 23.10
N ALA A 349 8.53 -22.03 23.95
CA ALA A 349 8.39 -23.07 24.96
C ALA A 349 7.49 -22.57 26.09
N ILE A 350 6.29 -23.17 26.22
CA ILE A 350 5.29 -22.82 27.23
C ILE A 350 5.07 -23.98 28.22
N PRO A 351 4.85 -23.68 29.50
CA PRO A 351 4.56 -24.70 30.51
C PRO A 351 3.10 -25.17 30.38
N VAL A 352 2.91 -26.47 30.24
CA VAL A 352 1.60 -27.13 30.22
C VAL A 352 1.51 -28.13 31.36
N LYS A 353 0.48 -27.99 32.19
CA LYS A 353 0.14 -28.96 33.24
C LYS A 353 -0.46 -30.20 32.59
N ARG A 354 0.16 -31.35 32.83
CA ARG A 354 -0.36 -32.66 32.42
C ARG A 354 -1.41 -33.17 33.42
N GLN A 355 -2.15 -34.19 33.01
CA GLN A 355 -3.17 -34.84 33.84
C GLN A 355 -2.59 -35.45 35.13
N ASP A 356 -1.30 -35.81 35.12
CA ASP A 356 -0.57 -36.32 36.29
C ASP A 356 -0.03 -35.22 37.23
N GLY A 357 -0.39 -33.94 36.98
CA GLY A 357 0.04 -32.79 37.77
C GLY A 357 1.45 -32.27 37.47
N ARG A 358 2.22 -32.96 36.60
CA ARG A 358 3.57 -32.51 36.21
C ARG A 358 3.49 -31.40 35.15
N THR A 359 4.45 -30.49 35.17
CA THR A 359 4.61 -29.48 34.12
C THR A 359 5.55 -30.00 33.04
N ALA A 360 5.11 -29.96 31.79
CA ALA A 360 5.97 -30.17 30.63
C ALA A 360 6.10 -28.88 29.84
N LEU A 361 7.23 -28.69 29.17
CA LEU A 361 7.39 -27.62 28.20
C LEU A 361 7.01 -28.15 26.82
N ILE A 362 6.14 -27.44 26.12
CA ILE A 362 5.84 -27.69 24.71
C ILE A 362 6.14 -26.44 23.88
N ASP A 363 6.59 -26.64 22.65
CA ASP A 363 6.72 -25.53 21.70
C ASP A 363 5.36 -25.20 21.09
N GLU A 364 4.84 -24.01 21.37
CA GLU A 364 3.64 -23.47 20.75
C GLU A 364 4.00 -22.34 19.77
N GLN A 365 3.30 -22.28 18.64
CA GLN A 365 3.47 -21.20 17.67
C GLN A 365 2.89 -19.89 18.23
N VAL A 366 3.75 -18.91 18.49
CA VAL A 366 3.33 -17.61 19.00
C VAL A 366 3.13 -16.56 17.93
N GLY A 367 3.73 -16.74 16.74
CA GLY A 367 3.57 -15.81 15.63
C GLY A 367 4.48 -16.06 14.43
N HIS A 368 4.66 -15.04 13.60
CA HIS A 368 5.45 -15.13 12.36
C HIS A 368 6.30 -13.89 12.09
N VAL A 369 7.42 -14.09 11.39
CA VAL A 369 8.18 -13.04 10.70
C VAL A 369 8.00 -13.21 9.21
N ILE A 370 7.73 -12.12 8.51
CA ILE A 370 7.48 -12.11 7.07
C ILE A 370 8.37 -11.03 6.47
N VAL A 371 9.34 -11.42 5.66
CA VAL A 371 10.19 -10.53 4.89
C VAL A 371 9.72 -10.60 3.43
N GLN A 372 9.35 -9.45 2.87
CA GLN A 372 8.73 -9.38 1.56
C GLN A 372 9.15 -8.11 0.83
N MET A 373 9.37 -8.19 -0.48
CA MET A 373 9.55 -7.04 -1.34
C MET A 373 8.30 -6.15 -1.43
N LEU A 374 8.51 -4.84 -1.34
CA LEU A 374 7.52 -3.83 -1.72
C LEU A 374 7.24 -3.92 -3.22
N PRO A 375 5.99 -3.75 -3.67
CA PRO A 375 5.63 -3.74 -5.08
C PRO A 375 5.97 -2.38 -5.71
N ILE A 376 7.26 -2.02 -5.71
CA ILE A 376 7.79 -0.70 -6.07
C ILE A 376 7.58 -0.31 -7.54
N TRP A 377 7.25 -1.29 -8.38
CA TRP A 377 6.91 -1.09 -9.78
C TRP A 377 5.48 -0.60 -9.97
N LEU A 378 4.54 -0.96 -9.09
CA LEU A 378 3.13 -0.57 -9.23
C LEU A 378 2.93 0.95 -9.34
N PRO A 379 3.52 1.81 -8.47
CA PRO A 379 3.39 3.26 -8.63
C PRO A 379 4.00 3.82 -9.92
N LYS A 380 4.91 3.06 -10.56
CA LYS A 380 5.62 3.47 -11.78
C LYS A 380 4.89 3.06 -13.04
N VAL A 381 3.95 2.11 -12.97
CA VAL A 381 3.20 1.62 -14.13
C VAL A 381 2.65 2.80 -14.95
N ARG A 382 2.90 2.74 -16.25
CA ARG A 382 2.33 3.63 -17.25
C ARG A 382 1.42 2.78 -18.11
N ILE A 383 0.15 3.17 -18.17
CA ILE A 383 -0.82 2.52 -19.02
C ILE A 383 -0.68 3.16 -20.40
N ASP A 384 0.17 2.56 -21.23
CA ASP A 384 0.34 2.88 -22.64
C ASP A 384 -0.05 1.67 -23.52
N ALA A 385 0.03 1.84 -24.84
CA ALA A 385 -0.35 0.81 -25.79
C ALA A 385 0.54 -0.45 -25.73
N SER A 386 1.72 -0.38 -25.11
CA SER A 386 2.69 -1.49 -25.10
C SER A 386 2.36 -2.57 -24.05
N ASN A 387 1.65 -2.21 -22.98
CA ASN A 387 1.24 -3.11 -21.89
C ASN A 387 2.36 -3.97 -21.27
N ARG A 388 3.63 -3.50 -21.29
CA ARG A 388 4.81 -4.29 -20.87
C ARG A 388 5.14 -4.24 -19.37
N TRP A 389 4.37 -3.50 -18.57
CA TRP A 389 4.70 -3.28 -17.16
C TRP A 389 4.11 -4.39 -16.27
N SER A 390 4.93 -4.97 -15.38
CA SER A 390 4.43 -5.93 -14.38
C SER A 390 3.34 -5.29 -13.52
N THR A 391 2.27 -6.06 -13.31
CA THR A 391 1.17 -5.73 -12.39
C THR A 391 1.15 -6.64 -11.17
N ASP A 392 2.21 -7.43 -10.99
CA ASP A 392 2.34 -8.36 -9.89
C ASP A 392 2.43 -7.59 -8.57
N GLY A 393 2.11 -8.25 -7.46
CA GLY A 393 2.09 -7.59 -6.18
C GLY A 393 0.76 -6.90 -5.85
N TRP A 394 -0.30 -7.09 -6.66
CA TRP A 394 -1.63 -6.52 -6.36
C TRP A 394 -2.49 -7.46 -5.50
N PHE A 395 -3.72 -7.06 -5.17
CA PHE A 395 -4.60 -7.86 -4.32
C PHE A 395 -4.94 -9.24 -4.89
N SER A 396 -4.99 -9.37 -6.23
CA SER A 396 -5.20 -10.63 -6.96
C SER A 396 -4.14 -11.68 -6.63
N ASP A 397 -2.92 -11.24 -6.30
CA ASP A 397 -1.78 -12.13 -6.07
C ASP A 397 -1.64 -12.50 -4.59
N ASN A 398 -2.63 -12.13 -3.78
CA ASN A 398 -2.75 -12.44 -2.35
C ASN A 398 -1.57 -12.00 -1.47
N CYS A 399 -0.81 -10.98 -1.90
CA CYS A 399 0.40 -10.53 -1.22
C CYS A 399 0.29 -9.14 -0.58
N LEU A 400 -0.86 -8.48 -0.71
CA LEU A 400 -1.21 -7.23 -0.02
C LEU A 400 -2.31 -7.47 1.04
N PRO A 401 -2.16 -6.90 2.26
CA PRO A 401 -1.07 -6.02 2.70
C PRO A 401 0.26 -6.73 2.95
N TYR A 402 0.26 -8.06 3.06
CA TYR A 402 1.44 -8.93 3.12
C TYR A 402 1.02 -10.34 2.73
N ARG A 403 1.96 -11.21 2.32
CA ARG A 403 1.68 -12.63 2.08
C ARG A 403 1.35 -13.34 3.40
N ARG A 404 0.19 -14.00 3.51
CA ARG A 404 -0.13 -14.77 4.72
C ARG A 404 0.73 -16.04 4.80
N PRO A 405 1.21 -16.40 6.00
CA PRO A 405 1.80 -17.71 6.30
C PRO A 405 0.92 -18.87 5.82
N GLY A 406 1.53 -19.98 5.42
CA GLY A 406 0.83 -21.10 4.76
C GLY A 406 -0.15 -21.88 5.65
N ASN A 407 0.04 -21.80 6.96
CA ASN A 407 -0.87 -22.32 7.99
C ASN A 407 -2.09 -21.42 8.22
N LEU A 408 -2.16 -20.25 7.59
CA LEU A 408 -3.31 -19.36 7.62
C LEU A 408 -4.04 -19.39 6.28
N SER A 409 -5.35 -19.16 6.30
CA SER A 409 -6.11 -18.97 5.07
C SER A 409 -5.54 -17.83 4.23
N LEU A 410 -5.69 -17.90 2.92
CA LEU A 410 -5.40 -16.77 2.05
C LEU A 410 -6.24 -15.55 2.45
N TRP A 411 -5.81 -14.36 2.06
CA TRP A 411 -6.66 -13.18 2.21
C TRP A 411 -7.94 -13.33 1.38
N PRO A 412 -9.12 -13.02 1.94
CA PRO A 412 -10.35 -12.91 1.15
C PRO A 412 -10.19 -11.78 0.13
N MET A 413 -10.70 -11.96 -1.09
CA MET A 413 -10.66 -10.92 -2.12
C MET A 413 -11.35 -9.65 -1.61
N PRO A 414 -10.77 -8.45 -1.85
CA PRO A 414 -11.40 -7.21 -1.43
C PRO A 414 -12.77 -7.03 -2.09
N GLY A 415 -13.78 -6.70 -1.28
CA GLY A 415 -15.07 -6.22 -1.78
C GLY A 415 -14.96 -4.77 -2.27
N SER A 416 -15.91 -4.35 -3.10
CA SER A 416 -15.96 -2.95 -3.49
C SER A 416 -16.38 -2.09 -2.30
N PRO A 417 -15.64 -1.03 -1.98
CA PRO A 417 -15.95 -0.18 -0.84
C PRO A 417 -16.93 0.96 -1.14
N LEU A 418 -17.43 1.03 -2.37
CA LEU A 418 -18.24 2.14 -2.90
C LEU A 418 -19.74 1.86 -2.88
N VAL A 419 -20.13 0.66 -2.46
CA VAL A 419 -21.52 0.21 -2.35
C VAL A 419 -21.61 -0.47 -0.99
N THR A 420 -22.46 0.04 -0.10
CA THR A 420 -22.81 -0.68 1.11
C THR A 420 -23.55 -1.94 0.68
N VAL A 421 -23.14 -3.10 1.22
CA VAL A 421 -23.96 -4.30 1.12
C VAL A 421 -25.02 -4.13 2.21
N ASP A 422 -25.98 -3.24 1.95
CA ASP A 422 -27.22 -3.21 2.74
C ASP A 422 -28.17 -4.21 2.07
N ASP A 423 -28.56 -5.21 2.87
CA ASP A 423 -29.63 -6.19 2.69
C ASP A 423 -29.50 -7.23 1.55
N GLU A 424 -28.89 -8.38 1.89
CA GLU A 424 -29.47 -9.69 1.53
C GLU A 424 -30.07 -10.33 2.79
#